data_AF-A0A1H5RSZ9-F1
#
_entry.id   AF-A0A1H5RSZ9-F1
#
_cell.length_a   1.000
_cell.length_b   1.000
_cell.length_c   1.000
_cell.angle_alpha   90.00
_cell.angle_beta   90.00
_cell.angle_gamma   90.00
#
_symmetry.space_group_name_H-M   'P 1'
#
loop_
_entity.id
_entity.type
_entity.pdbx_description
1 polymer ?
#
loop_
_entity_poly.entity_id
_entity_poly.type
_entity_poly.pdbx_seq_one_letter_code
_entity_poly.pdbx_strand_id
1 'polypeptide(L)'
;MAEYLTKSAARNIFYGGSIFFLVVFAALTIHTHFYMVNVATDESTLTESVVRGKHVWERHSCINCHSLLGEGAYFAPELGNVWIRYGGNQSPEGARAGLKAWMRAQPTGVEGRRQMPQFNLSEQELDDLVDFLEWTSRINTLGWPPGISG
;
A
#
# COMPACT_ATOMS: atom_id res chain seq x y z
N MET A 1 -52.19 9.08 5.73
CA MET A 1 -50.73 9.05 5.46
C MET A 1 -50.09 10.04 6.40
N ALA A 2 -49.02 9.67 7.11
CA ALA A 2 -48.39 10.55 8.09
C ALA A 2 -47.98 11.87 7.42
N GLU A 3 -48.55 12.99 7.86
CA GLU A 3 -48.35 14.34 7.28
C GLU A 3 -46.87 14.74 7.15
N TYR A 4 -45.99 14.09 7.93
CA TYR A 4 -44.56 14.39 8.00
C TYR A 4 -43.70 13.65 6.95
N LEU A 5 -44.20 12.59 6.31
CA LEU A 5 -43.40 11.74 5.43
C LEU A 5 -43.92 11.77 3.99
N THR A 6 -43.84 12.97 3.40
CA THR A 6 -44.23 13.21 2.00
C THR A 6 -43.06 12.95 1.04
N LYS A 7 -43.36 12.71 -0.24
CA LYS A 7 -42.34 12.54 -1.30
C LYS A 7 -41.41 13.75 -1.42
N SER A 8 -41.94 14.97 -1.25
CA SER A 8 -41.15 16.20 -1.29
C SER A 8 -40.23 16.31 -0.06
N ALA A 9 -40.72 15.96 1.13
CA ALA A 9 -39.90 15.91 2.34
C ALA A 9 -38.73 14.91 2.17
N ALA A 10 -39.01 13.69 1.70
CA ALA A 10 -37.99 12.69 1.42
C ALA A 10 -36.95 13.16 0.38
N ARG A 11 -37.39 13.81 -0.70
CA ARG A 11 -36.51 14.41 -1.71
C ARG A 11 -35.59 15.49 -1.12
N ASN A 12 -36.13 16.36 -0.29
CA ASN A 12 -35.35 17.45 0.32
C ASN A 12 -34.36 16.91 1.35
N ILE A 13 -34.73 15.89 2.12
CA ILE A 13 -33.81 15.16 3.03
C ILE A 13 -32.68 14.52 2.23
N PHE A 14 -33.00 13.87 1.10
CA PHE A 14 -31.98 13.27 0.22
C PHE A 14 -31.00 14.34 -0.29
N TYR A 15 -31.47 15.38 -0.98
CA TYR A 15 -30.55 16.39 -1.54
C TYR A 15 -29.81 17.17 -0.45
N GLY A 16 -30.51 17.62 0.59
CA GLY A 16 -29.90 18.36 1.70
C GLY A 16 -28.87 17.53 2.46
N GLY A 17 -29.22 16.29 2.80
CA GLY A 17 -28.33 15.34 3.47
C GLY A 17 -27.12 14.97 2.61
N SER A 18 -27.32 14.67 1.32
CA SER A 18 -26.23 14.38 0.40
C SER A 18 -25.26 15.55 0.25
N ILE A 19 -25.75 16.78 0.08
CA ILE A 19 -24.88 17.97 -0.01
C ILE A 19 -24.14 18.18 1.31
N PHE A 20 -24.83 18.07 2.44
CA PHE A 20 -24.21 18.21 3.76
C PHE A 20 -23.07 17.20 3.97
N PHE A 21 -23.33 15.91 3.76
CA PHE A 21 -22.31 14.88 3.94
C PHE A 21 -21.21 14.94 2.89
N LEU A 22 -21.49 15.42 1.67
CA LEU A 22 -20.46 15.68 0.67
C LEU A 22 -19.49 16.78 1.13
N VAL A 23 -20.01 17.87 1.69
CA VAL A 23 -19.17 18.96 2.24
C VAL A 23 -18.36 18.48 3.43
N VAL A 24 -18.97 17.73 4.36
CA VAL A 24 -18.26 17.14 5.50
C VAL A 24 -17.16 16.19 5.02
N PHE A 25 -17.46 15.32 4.05
CA PHE A 25 -16.48 14.40 3.47
C PHE A 25 -15.30 15.17 2.85
N ALA A 26 -15.56 16.20 2.05
CA ALA A 26 -14.51 17.03 1.46
C ALA A 26 -13.61 17.69 2.52
N ALA A 27 -14.19 18.22 3.59
CA ALA A 27 -13.44 18.80 4.71
C ALA A 27 -12.56 17.75 5.41
N LEU A 28 -13.10 16.55 5.67
CA LEU A 28 -12.35 15.43 6.25
C LEU A 28 -11.25 14.93 5.32
N THR A 29 -11.47 14.90 4.00
CA THR A 29 -10.45 14.55 3.01
C THR A 29 -9.29 15.54 3.03
N ILE A 30 -9.57 16.85 3.09
CA ILE A 30 -8.53 17.89 3.17
C ILE A 30 -7.72 17.73 4.46
N HIS A 31 -8.39 17.57 5.60
CA HIS A 31 -7.73 17.32 6.88
C HIS A 31 -6.85 16.06 6.82
N THR A 32 -7.38 14.97 6.27
CA THR A 32 -6.65 13.70 6.12
C THR A 32 -5.45 13.85 5.21
N HIS A 33 -5.56 14.58 4.10
CA HIS A 33 -4.44 14.84 3.20
C HIS A 33 -3.28 15.52 3.94
N PHE A 34 -3.57 16.56 4.73
CA PHE A 34 -2.54 17.23 5.53
C PHE A 34 -1.96 16.32 6.62
N TYR A 35 -2.76 15.47 7.24
CA TYR A 35 -2.26 14.48 8.20
C TYR A 35 -1.31 13.48 7.52
N MET A 36 -1.65 12.99 6.32
CA MET A 36 -0.82 12.03 5.60
C MET A 36 0.54 12.61 5.24
N VAL A 37 0.58 13.81 4.65
CA VAL A 37 1.84 14.42 4.16
C VAL A 37 2.72 14.98 5.29
N ASN A 38 2.13 15.41 6.43
CA ASN A 38 2.89 16.05 7.51
C ASN A 38 3.14 15.16 8.74
N VAL A 39 2.41 14.05 8.90
CA VAL A 39 2.43 13.24 10.15
C VAL A 39 2.53 11.75 9.90
N ALA A 40 1.65 11.17 9.07
CA ALA A 40 1.56 9.71 8.94
C ALA A 40 2.67 9.12 8.05
N THR A 41 3.22 9.93 7.15
CA THR A 41 4.33 9.56 6.26
C THR A 41 5.47 10.55 6.43
N ASP A 42 6.69 10.09 6.19
CA ASP A 42 7.87 10.94 6.18
C ASP A 42 8.21 11.33 4.74
N GLU A 43 7.67 12.47 4.30
CA GLU A 43 7.90 13.01 2.95
C GLU A 43 9.38 13.28 2.68
N SER A 44 10.18 13.59 3.71
CA SER A 44 11.62 13.85 3.53
C SER A 44 12.40 12.61 3.06
N THR A 45 11.84 11.42 3.28
CA THR A 45 12.40 10.14 2.83
C THR A 45 11.72 9.58 1.58
N LEU A 46 10.73 10.27 1.03
CA LEU A 46 10.07 9.94 -0.24
C LEU A 46 10.96 10.38 -1.42
N THR A 47 12.10 9.69 -1.58
CA THR A 47 13.08 10.02 -2.63
C THR A 47 12.58 9.64 -4.03
N GLU A 48 13.25 10.14 -5.07
CA GLU A 48 12.96 9.72 -6.45
C GLU A 48 13.07 8.19 -6.66
N SER A 49 13.94 7.53 -5.88
CA SER A 49 14.09 6.08 -5.89
C SER A 49 12.83 5.37 -5.43
N VAL A 50 12.24 5.83 -4.32
CA VAL A 50 10.95 5.33 -3.79
C VAL A 50 9.83 5.52 -4.82
N VAL A 51 9.79 6.69 -5.47
CA VAL A 51 8.78 6.99 -6.50
C VAL A 51 8.95 6.07 -7.72
N ARG A 52 10.17 5.86 -8.21
CA ARG A 52 10.43 4.90 -9.29
C ARG A 52 10.10 3.47 -8.86
N GLY A 53 10.38 3.10 -7.62
CA GLY A 53 10.04 1.79 -7.06
C GLY A 53 8.54 1.53 -7.03
N LYS A 54 7.74 2.55 -6.69
CA LYS A 54 6.28 2.50 -6.83
C LYS A 54 5.86 2.26 -8.29
N HIS A 55 6.53 2.86 -9.27
CA HIS A 55 6.24 2.59 -10.67
C HIS A 55 6.66 1.18 -11.12
N VAL A 56 7.74 0.61 -10.56
CA VAL A 56 8.09 -0.81 -10.76
C VAL A 56 6.96 -1.69 -10.22
N TRP A 57 6.50 -1.43 -8.99
CA TRP A 57 5.36 -2.13 -8.36
C TRP A 57 4.10 -2.12 -9.24
N GLU A 58 3.74 -0.95 -9.77
CA GLU A 58 2.57 -0.77 -10.63
C GLU A 58 2.72 -1.46 -12.00
N ARG A 59 3.84 -1.22 -12.68
CA ARG A 59 4.10 -1.74 -14.04
C ARG A 59 4.07 -3.26 -14.09
N HIS A 60 4.54 -3.91 -13.02
CA HIS A 60 4.57 -5.37 -12.91
C HIS A 60 3.35 -5.95 -12.19
N SER A 61 2.36 -5.11 -11.85
CA SER A 61 1.09 -5.52 -11.25
C SER A 61 1.26 -6.42 -10.01
N CYS A 62 2.25 -6.11 -9.16
CA CYS A 62 2.55 -6.88 -7.96
C CYS A 62 1.31 -7.05 -7.06
N ILE A 63 0.47 -6.00 -7.00
CA ILE A 63 -0.81 -5.92 -6.27
C ILE A 63 -1.84 -6.98 -6.70
N ASN A 64 -1.74 -7.57 -7.89
CA ASN A 64 -2.67 -8.60 -8.36
C ASN A 64 -2.34 -10.00 -7.81
N CYS A 65 -1.20 -10.16 -7.12
CA CYS A 65 -0.90 -11.38 -6.36
C CYS A 65 -0.75 -11.09 -4.87
N HIS A 66 -0.11 -9.97 -4.53
CA HIS A 66 0.19 -9.56 -3.17
C HIS A 66 -0.79 -8.50 -2.67
N SER A 67 -0.87 -8.35 -1.36
CA SER A 67 -1.39 -7.14 -0.72
C SER A 67 -0.26 -6.20 -0.30
N LEU A 68 -0.57 -4.91 -0.22
CA LEU A 68 0.28 -3.85 0.31
C LEU A 68 -0.56 -3.02 1.27
N LEU A 69 -0.17 -2.99 2.54
CA LEU A 69 -0.98 -2.41 3.61
C LEU A 69 -2.37 -3.05 3.74
N GLY A 70 -2.47 -4.36 3.43
CA GLY A 70 -3.72 -5.13 3.53
C GLY A 70 -4.65 -5.00 2.32
N GLU A 71 -4.30 -4.16 1.35
CA GLU A 71 -5.07 -3.95 0.12
C GLU A 71 -4.39 -4.65 -1.06
N GLY A 72 -5.15 -5.33 -1.92
CA GLY A 72 -4.64 -6.04 -3.10
C GLY A 72 -5.25 -7.43 -3.23
N ALA A 73 -4.46 -8.38 -3.73
CA ALA A 73 -4.86 -9.78 -3.86
C ALA A 73 -4.39 -10.65 -2.69
N TYR A 74 -4.95 -11.86 -2.61
CA TYR A 74 -4.73 -12.80 -1.50
C TYR A 74 -3.99 -14.07 -1.95
N PHE A 75 -3.27 -13.99 -3.07
CA PHE A 75 -2.56 -15.13 -3.64
C PHE A 75 -1.15 -15.29 -3.05
N ALA A 76 -0.52 -14.20 -2.65
CA ALA A 76 0.83 -14.16 -2.11
C ALA A 76 0.90 -13.28 -0.85
N PRO A 77 1.99 -13.34 -0.06
CA PRO A 77 2.06 -12.65 1.23
C PRO A 77 1.93 -11.13 1.14
N GLU A 78 1.45 -10.50 2.20
CA GLU A 78 1.47 -9.04 2.42
C GLU A 78 2.88 -8.47 2.32
N LEU A 79 3.09 -7.37 1.60
CA LEU A 79 4.43 -6.81 1.36
C LEU A 79 4.76 -5.52 2.11
N GLY A 80 3.79 -4.88 2.77
CA GLY A 80 3.96 -3.63 3.51
C GLY A 80 4.97 -3.71 4.65
N ASN A 81 5.15 -4.89 5.27
CA ASN A 81 6.17 -5.11 6.29
C ASN A 81 7.27 -6.12 5.87
N VAL A 82 7.41 -6.42 4.56
CA VAL A 82 8.39 -7.42 4.09
C VAL A 82 9.83 -7.01 4.40
N TRP A 83 10.12 -5.71 4.35
CA TRP A 83 11.41 -5.16 4.76
C TRP A 83 11.78 -5.58 6.19
N ILE A 84 10.83 -5.45 7.11
CA ILE A 84 11.00 -5.81 8.52
C ILE A 84 11.17 -7.34 8.65
N ARG A 85 10.38 -8.14 7.92
CA ARG A 85 10.51 -9.61 7.91
C ARG A 85 11.86 -10.10 7.41
N TYR A 86 12.49 -9.35 6.50
CA TYR A 86 13.84 -9.64 6.01
C TYR A 86 14.95 -9.08 6.92
N GLY A 87 14.61 -8.59 8.12
CA GLY A 87 15.56 -8.10 9.10
C GLY A 87 16.05 -6.68 8.82
N GLY A 88 15.32 -5.88 8.04
CA GLY A 88 15.76 -4.55 7.61
C GLY A 88 15.98 -3.54 8.75
N ASN A 89 15.41 -3.80 9.94
CA ASN A 89 15.69 -3.00 11.15
C ASN A 89 17.03 -3.37 11.81
N GLN A 90 17.56 -4.57 11.55
CA GLN A 90 18.82 -5.06 12.12
C GLN A 90 19.96 -5.00 11.11
N SER A 91 19.69 -5.32 9.85
CA SER A 91 20.65 -5.25 8.74
C SER A 91 19.94 -4.79 7.46
N PRO A 92 19.90 -3.47 7.21
CA PRO A 92 19.38 -2.91 5.97
C PRO A 92 20.03 -3.51 4.72
N GLU A 93 21.35 -3.71 4.74
CA GLU A 93 22.12 -4.26 3.62
C GLU A 93 21.75 -5.72 3.36
N GLY A 94 21.57 -6.51 4.43
CA GLY A 94 21.15 -7.91 4.35
C GLY A 94 19.73 -8.04 3.81
N ALA A 95 18.80 -7.21 4.30
CA ALA A 95 17.42 -7.19 3.82
C ALA A 95 17.35 -6.84 2.33
N ARG A 96 18.08 -5.79 1.90
CA ARG A 96 18.20 -5.41 0.50
C ARG A 96 18.76 -6.53 -0.36
N ALA A 97 19.90 -7.10 0.03
CA ALA A 97 20.51 -8.20 -0.71
C ALA A 97 19.55 -9.40 -0.82
N GLY A 98 18.86 -9.75 0.27
CA GLY A 98 17.89 -10.83 0.31
C GLY A 98 16.68 -10.61 -0.60
N LEU A 99 16.09 -9.41 -0.58
CA LEU A 99 14.95 -9.07 -1.45
C LEU A 99 15.33 -9.06 -2.93
N LYS A 100 16.50 -8.49 -3.28
CA LYS A 100 17.00 -8.53 -4.66
C LYS A 100 17.29 -9.96 -5.11
N ALA A 101 17.89 -10.78 -4.24
CA ALA A 101 18.14 -12.20 -4.53
C ALA A 101 16.83 -12.98 -4.71
N TRP A 102 15.82 -12.72 -3.89
CA TRP A 102 14.49 -13.32 -4.03
C TRP A 102 13.90 -13.05 -5.41
N MET A 103 13.87 -11.80 -5.86
CA MET A 103 13.35 -11.43 -7.18
C MET A 103 14.07 -12.18 -8.32
N ARG A 104 15.39 -12.31 -8.23
CA ARG A 104 16.20 -13.04 -9.24
C ARG A 104 15.99 -14.55 -9.21
N ALA A 105 15.61 -15.11 -8.07
CA ALA A 105 15.42 -16.55 -7.90
C ALA A 105 14.05 -17.05 -8.40
N GLN A 106 13.14 -16.16 -8.75
CA GLN A 106 11.83 -16.53 -9.27
C GLN A 106 11.88 -16.90 -10.76
N PRO A 107 10.96 -17.77 -11.25
CA PRO A 107 10.10 -18.66 -10.47
C PRO A 107 10.90 -19.78 -9.79
N THR A 108 10.39 -20.28 -8.66
CA THR A 108 11.05 -21.37 -7.90
C THR A 108 10.99 -22.73 -8.60
N GLY A 109 10.00 -22.96 -9.48
CA GLY A 109 9.79 -24.23 -10.17
C GLY A 109 9.33 -25.41 -9.29
N VAL A 110 9.15 -25.20 -7.98
CA VAL A 110 8.72 -26.25 -7.05
C VAL A 110 7.30 -26.71 -7.38
N GLU A 111 7.12 -28.00 -7.64
CA GLU A 111 5.84 -28.62 -7.97
C GLU A 111 4.79 -28.36 -6.87
N GLY A 112 3.57 -27.99 -7.28
CA GLY A 112 2.47 -27.68 -6.36
C GLY A 112 2.58 -26.35 -5.59
N ARG A 113 3.70 -25.62 -5.69
CA ARG A 113 3.87 -24.31 -5.05
C ARG A 113 3.38 -23.17 -5.95
N ARG A 114 2.70 -22.18 -5.36
CA ARG A 114 2.37 -20.91 -6.05
C ARG A 114 3.67 -20.25 -6.58
N GLN A 115 3.64 -19.82 -7.84
CA GLN A 115 4.81 -19.25 -8.51
C GLN A 115 4.66 -17.74 -8.68
N MET A 116 5.76 -17.02 -8.45
CA MET A 116 5.93 -15.65 -8.86
C MET A 116 6.68 -15.64 -10.20
N PRO A 117 6.28 -14.81 -11.19
CA PRO A 117 6.99 -14.71 -12.45
C PRO A 117 8.41 -14.16 -12.30
N GLN A 118 9.25 -14.41 -13.31
CA GLN A 118 10.49 -13.65 -13.50
C GLN A 118 10.19 -12.40 -14.31
N PHE A 119 10.56 -11.23 -13.77
CA PHE A 119 10.32 -9.93 -14.41
C PHE A 119 11.55 -9.38 -15.13
N ASN A 120 12.73 -9.96 -14.91
CA ASN A 120 14.02 -9.54 -15.45
C ASN A 120 14.32 -8.05 -15.17
N LEU A 121 14.04 -7.62 -13.93
CA LEU A 121 14.30 -6.25 -13.49
C LEU A 121 15.79 -5.92 -13.57
N SER A 122 16.11 -4.70 -13.99
CA SER A 122 17.47 -4.18 -13.91
C SER A 122 17.92 -3.99 -12.46
N GLU A 123 19.24 -3.82 -12.25
CA GLU A 123 19.76 -3.53 -10.90
C GLU A 123 19.13 -2.28 -10.28
N GLN A 124 18.93 -1.24 -11.08
CA GLN A 124 18.30 -0.01 -10.64
C GLN A 124 16.84 -0.24 -10.23
N GLU A 125 16.06 -0.96 -11.04
CA GLU A 125 14.65 -1.25 -10.70
C GLU A 125 14.54 -2.13 -9.45
N LEU A 126 15.49 -3.04 -9.22
CA LEU A 126 15.57 -3.82 -8.01
C LEU A 126 15.87 -2.95 -6.78
N ASP A 127 16.79 -2.00 -6.90
CA ASP A 127 17.10 -1.06 -5.81
C ASP A 127 15.93 -0.12 -5.53
N ASP A 128 15.35 0.48 -6.58
CA ASP A 128 14.18 1.35 -6.48
C ASP A 128 12.99 0.61 -5.82
N LEU A 129 12.71 -0.64 -6.21
CA LEU A 129 11.64 -1.45 -5.60
C LEU A 129 11.89 -1.74 -4.12
N VAL A 130 13.13 -2.04 -3.73
CA VAL A 130 13.48 -2.27 -2.32
C VAL A 130 13.33 -0.98 -1.52
N ASP A 131 13.75 0.16 -2.05
CA ASP A 131 13.58 1.48 -1.41
C ASP A 131 12.10 1.77 -1.16
N PHE A 132 11.24 1.44 -2.14
CA PHE A 132 9.80 1.57 -2.00
C PHE A 132 9.22 0.68 -0.89
N LEU A 133 9.64 -0.58 -0.79
CA LEU A 133 9.19 -1.50 0.26
C LEU A 133 9.71 -1.10 1.65
N GLU A 134 10.95 -0.61 1.72
CA GLU A 134 11.52 -0.04 2.95
C GLU A 134 10.72 1.17 3.42
N TRP A 135 10.49 2.16 2.52
CA TRP A 135 9.72 3.36 2.84
C TRP A 135 8.28 3.03 3.26
N THR A 136 7.62 2.11 2.54
CA THR A 136 6.26 1.67 2.85
C THR A 136 6.17 1.09 4.26
N SER A 137 7.19 0.36 4.72
CA SER A 137 7.22 -0.25 6.05
C SER A 137 7.29 0.76 7.21
N ARG A 138 7.57 2.03 6.92
CA ARG A 138 7.68 3.12 7.90
C ARG A 138 6.43 3.98 8.01
N ILE A 139 5.43 3.77 7.15
CA ILE A 139 4.16 4.51 7.22
C ILE A 139 3.51 4.22 8.57
N ASN A 140 3.02 5.27 9.25
CA ASN A 140 2.25 5.10 10.47
C ASN A 140 0.85 4.55 10.13
N THR A 141 0.73 3.24 10.25
CA THR A 141 -0.47 2.45 9.96
C THR A 141 -1.30 2.15 11.21
N LEU A 142 -1.13 2.94 12.28
CA LEU A 142 -1.90 2.83 13.53
C LEU A 142 -1.83 1.43 14.18
N GLY A 143 -0.65 0.79 14.11
CA GLY A 143 -0.40 -0.51 14.72
C GLY A 143 -0.77 -1.72 13.85
N TRP A 144 -1.15 -1.51 12.59
CA TRP A 144 -1.27 -2.58 11.61
C TRP A 144 0.10 -2.86 10.93
N PRO A 145 0.47 -4.11 10.63
CA PRO A 145 -0.25 -5.34 10.92
C PRO A 145 -0.07 -5.78 12.38
N PRO A 146 -0.98 -6.63 12.92
CA PRO A 146 -0.92 -7.06 14.31
C PRO A 146 0.32 -7.90 14.65
N GLY A 147 1.02 -8.45 13.66
CA GLY A 147 2.21 -9.25 13.85
C GLY A 147 3.15 -9.25 12.65
N ILE A 148 4.31 -9.87 12.82
CA ILE A 148 5.38 -9.85 11.82
C ILE A 148 5.01 -10.57 10.52
N SER A 149 4.06 -11.51 10.56
CA SER A 149 3.66 -12.34 9.40
C SER A 149 2.91 -11.58 8.30
N GLY A 150 2.58 -10.31 8.52
CA GLY A 150 1.71 -9.52 7.64
C GLY A 150 0.26 -9.61 8.07
#